data_AF-A0A6J5TBZ9-F1
#
_entry.id   AF-A0A6J5TBZ9-F1
#
_cell.length_a   1.000
_cell.length_b   1.000
_cell.length_c   1.000
_cell.angle_alpha   90.00
_cell.angle_beta   90.00
_cell.angle_gamma   90.00
#
_symmetry.space_group_name_H-M   'P 1'
#
loop_
_entity.id
_entity.type
_entity.pdbx_description
1 polymer ?
#
loop_
_entity_poly.entity_id
_entity_poly.type
_entity_poly.pdbx_seq_one_letter_code
_entity_poly.pdbx_strand_id
1 'polypeptide(L)'
;MFLQLITAKPPTGLTHHVQRAIENGTFQEMLDPAVPDWPVEEALKFAKIALQCAEMRRKNRPDLGNVVLPELNRLRKLAEDNKKYGILGGGEEFSPSHGPISTIQDVMSDVELPESGYYSSSSRRSSRASSYYGIN
;
A
#
# COMPACT_ATOMS: atom_id res chain seq x y z
N MET A 1 -1.83 2.93 9.36
CA MET A 1 -1.97 1.46 9.35
C MET A 1 -0.65 0.73 9.63
N PHE A 2 0.47 1.04 8.97
CA PHE A 2 1.73 0.27 9.16
C PHE A 2 2.22 0.16 10.61
N LEU A 3 2.16 1.25 11.39
CA LEU A 3 2.53 1.18 12.82
C LEU A 3 1.65 0.23 13.64
N GLN A 4 0.39 0.05 13.27
CA GLN A 4 -0.52 -0.84 13.98
C GLN A 4 -0.15 -2.31 13.76
N LEU A 5 0.43 -2.65 12.60
CA LEU A 5 0.85 -4.02 12.27
C LEU A 5 1.97 -4.52 13.19
N ILE A 6 2.91 -3.65 13.56
CA ILE A 6 4.06 -4.04 14.37
C ILE A 6 3.88 -3.78 15.87
N THR A 7 2.82 -3.06 16.26
CA THR A 7 2.58 -2.70 17.67
C THR A 7 1.30 -3.30 18.24
N ALA A 8 0.36 -3.75 17.40
CA ALA A 8 -1.01 -4.12 17.78
C ALA A 8 -1.78 -3.04 18.58
N LYS A 9 -1.34 -1.77 18.50
CA LYS A 9 -1.95 -0.64 19.23
C LYS A 9 -2.96 0.12 18.35
N PRO A 10 -3.97 0.77 18.95
CA PRO A 10 -4.91 1.63 18.22
C PRO A 10 -4.16 2.82 17.59
N PRO A 11 -4.70 3.42 16.51
CA PRO A 11 -3.99 4.46 15.75
C PRO A 11 -3.89 5.81 16.50
N THR A 12 -4.74 6.04 17.50
CA THR A 12 -4.83 7.31 18.23
C THR A 12 -3.50 7.65 18.91
N GLY A 13 -2.85 8.73 18.48
CA GLY A 13 -1.56 9.18 19.05
C GLY A 13 -0.37 8.24 18.76
N LEU A 14 -0.57 7.16 18.00
CA LEU A 14 0.42 6.09 17.85
C LEU A 14 1.72 6.57 17.21
N THR A 15 1.65 7.48 16.24
CA THR A 15 2.83 8.06 15.57
C THR A 15 3.75 8.75 16.57
N HIS A 16 3.20 9.59 17.45
CA HIS A 16 3.97 10.28 18.48
C HIS A 16 4.56 9.33 19.52
N HIS A 17 3.79 8.31 19.94
CA HIS A 17 4.30 7.31 20.90
C HIS A 17 5.46 6.50 20.32
N VAL A 18 5.34 6.04 19.07
CA VAL A 18 6.41 5.28 18.41
C VAL A 18 7.64 6.17 18.19
N GLN A 19 7.46 7.41 17.74
CA GLN A 19 8.57 8.35 17.55
C GLN A 19 9.34 8.57 18.86
N ARG A 20 8.63 8.86 19.96
CA ARG A 20 9.26 9.03 21.28
C ARG A 20 10.00 7.78 21.74
N ALA A 21 9.43 6.59 21.53
CA ALA A 21 10.08 5.34 21.90
C ALA A 21 11.37 5.11 21.10
N ILE A 22 11.39 5.49 19.82
CA ILE A 22 12.61 5.44 19.00
C ILE A 22 13.65 6.42 19.53
N GLU A 23 13.27 7.67 19.83
CA GLU A 23 14.17 8.70 20.38
C GLU A 23 14.75 8.30 21.74
N ASN A 24 13.95 7.63 22.57
CA ASN A 24 14.36 7.16 23.89
C ASN A 24 15.09 5.81 23.89
N GLY A 25 15.23 5.16 22.73
CA GLY A 25 15.83 3.82 22.63
C GLY A 25 14.97 2.68 23.19
N THR A 26 13.68 2.91 23.48
CA THR A 26 12.75 1.93 24.04
C THR A 26 11.78 1.35 23.00
N PHE A 27 12.10 1.46 21.70
CA PHE A 27 11.23 1.00 20.61
C PHE A 27 10.81 -0.47 20.73
N GLN A 28 11.69 -1.35 21.24
CA GLN A 28 11.38 -2.77 21.42
C GLN A 28 10.14 -3.01 22.30
N GLU A 29 9.91 -2.16 23.30
CA GLU A 29 8.75 -2.24 24.21
C GLU A 29 7.43 -1.85 23.52
N MET A 30 7.50 -1.24 22.33
CA MET A 30 6.32 -0.88 21.54
C MET A 30 5.84 -2.02 20.64
N LEU A 31 6.69 -3.01 20.38
CA LEU A 31 6.38 -4.13 19.50
C LEU A 31 5.25 -4.97 20.08
N ASP A 32 4.49 -5.61 19.20
CA ASP A 32 3.39 -6.48 19.60
C ASP A 32 3.94 -7.63 20.48
N PRO A 33 3.54 -7.70 21.77
CA PRO A 33 4.02 -8.72 22.69
C PRO A 33 3.52 -10.13 22.34
N ALA A 34 2.51 -10.27 21.47
CA ALA A 34 2.02 -11.57 21.02
C ALA A 34 2.98 -12.27 20.04
N VAL A 35 3.94 -11.53 19.46
CA VAL A 35 4.94 -12.07 18.55
C VAL A 35 6.28 -12.18 19.28
N PRO A 36 6.81 -13.39 19.52
CA PRO A 36 8.14 -13.57 20.12
C PRO A 36 9.25 -13.25 19.11
N ASP A 37 10.47 -13.04 19.62
CA ASP A 37 11.70 -12.98 18.83
C ASP A 37 11.69 -12.00 17.64
N TRP A 38 11.11 -10.81 17.85
CA TRP A 38 11.08 -9.78 16.83
C TRP A 38 12.47 -9.48 16.25
N PRO A 39 12.62 -9.36 14.93
CA PRO A 39 13.81 -8.79 14.31
C PRO A 39 13.80 -7.27 14.55
N VAL A 40 14.26 -6.85 15.73
CA VAL A 40 14.10 -5.46 16.23
C VAL A 40 14.72 -4.44 15.28
N GLU A 41 15.85 -4.76 14.64
CA GLU A 41 16.52 -3.85 13.71
C GLU A 41 15.68 -3.61 12.44
N GLU A 42 15.13 -4.67 11.85
CA GLU A 42 14.24 -4.60 10.69
C GLU A 42 12.92 -3.91 11.04
N ALA A 43 12.35 -4.25 12.19
CA ALA A 43 11.13 -3.62 12.69
C ALA A 43 11.33 -2.12 12.92
N LEU A 44 12.50 -1.70 13.40
CA LEU A 44 12.86 -0.29 13.56
C LEU A 44 12.98 0.42 12.20
N LYS A 45 13.61 -0.21 11.20
CA LYS A 45 13.69 0.33 9.82
C LYS A 45 12.29 0.51 9.23
N PHE A 46 11.42 -0.49 9.40
CA PHE A 46 10.02 -0.42 8.99
C PHE A 46 9.26 0.70 9.71
N ALA A 47 9.41 0.82 11.02
CA ALA A 47 8.75 1.86 11.81
C ALA A 47 9.16 3.27 11.38
N LYS A 48 10.44 3.50 11.06
CA LYS A 48 10.94 4.79 10.57
C LYS A 48 10.27 5.19 9.25
N ILE A 49 10.16 4.27 8.29
CA ILE A 49 9.46 4.54 7.03
C ILE A 49 7.96 4.72 7.24
N ALA A 50 7.35 3.93 8.13
CA ALA A 50 5.95 4.08 8.49
C ALA A 50 5.64 5.46 9.12
N LEU A 51 6.55 6.00 9.94
CA LEU A 51 6.45 7.36 10.48
C LEU A 51 6.54 8.41 9.37
N GLN A 52 7.50 8.29 8.46
CA GLN A 52 7.63 9.19 7.31
C GLN A 52 6.38 9.17 6.41
N CYS A 53 5.78 8.00 6.18
CA CYS A 53 4.51 7.86 5.47
C CYS A 53 3.35 8.57 6.18
N ALA A 54 3.39 8.65 7.52
CA ALA A 54 2.35 9.26 8.35
C ALA A 54 2.52 10.78 8.54
N GLU A 55 3.53 11.39 7.91
CA GLU A 55 3.76 12.83 7.96
C GLU A 55 2.52 13.63 7.53
N MET A 56 2.20 14.69 8.29
CA MET A 56 1.02 15.52 8.02
C MET A 56 1.13 16.24 6.68
N ARG A 57 2.34 16.65 6.30
CA ARG A 57 2.60 17.35 5.06
C ARG A 57 2.93 16.35 3.95
N ARG A 58 2.18 16.39 2.85
CA ARG A 58 2.41 15.52 1.68
C ARG A 58 3.84 15.58 1.16
N LYS A 59 4.46 16.78 1.15
CA LYS A 59 5.85 16.98 0.71
C LYS A 59 6.91 16.30 1.58
N ASN A 60 6.57 15.93 2.80
CA ASN A 60 7.47 15.21 3.70
C ASN A 60 7.33 13.69 3.55
N ARG A 61 6.29 13.22 2.85
CA ARG A 61 6.06 11.79 2.67
C ARG A 61 7.00 11.24 1.60
N PRO A 62 7.54 10.03 1.80
CA PRO A 62 8.42 9.40 0.84
C PRO A 62 7.65 9.00 -0.41
N ASP A 63 8.37 8.92 -1.54
CA ASP A 63 7.81 8.40 -2.78
C ASP A 63 7.53 6.89 -2.65
N LEU A 64 6.34 6.48 -3.10
CA LEU A 64 5.91 5.09 -2.98
C LEU A 64 6.78 4.16 -3.83
N GLY A 65 7.06 4.52 -5.08
CA GLY A 65 7.77 3.68 -6.04
C GLY A 65 9.26 3.56 -5.75
N ASN A 66 9.88 4.64 -5.31
CA ASN A 66 11.33 4.76 -5.21
C ASN A 66 11.85 4.55 -3.78
N VAL A 67 11.02 4.71 -2.74
CA VAL A 67 11.47 4.62 -1.35
C VAL A 67 10.71 3.53 -0.58
N VAL A 68 9.38 3.61 -0.56
CA VAL A 68 8.57 2.71 0.28
C VAL A 68 8.57 1.28 -0.27
N LEU A 69 8.24 1.09 -1.55
CA LEU A 69 8.16 -0.24 -2.15
C LEU A 69 9.49 -1.00 -2.14
N PRO A 70 10.66 -0.38 -2.44
CA PRO A 70 11.95 -1.06 -2.33
C PRO A 70 12.24 -1.60 -0.92
N GLU A 71 11.96 -0.82 0.13
CA GLU A 71 12.19 -1.31 1.48
C GLU A 71 11.22 -2.44 1.86
N LEU A 72 9.93 -2.30 1.53
CA LEU A 72 8.96 -3.36 1.79
C LEU A 72 9.34 -4.67 1.07
N ASN A 73 9.88 -4.57 -0.15
CA ASN A 73 10.39 -5.72 -0.88
C ASN A 73 11.63 -6.35 -0.22
N ARG A 74 12.53 -5.53 0.33
CA ARG A 74 13.69 -6.00 1.10
C ARG A 74 13.25 -6.77 2.34
N LEU A 75 12.30 -6.21 3.11
CA LEU A 75 11.73 -6.85 4.30
C LEU A 75 11.00 -8.15 3.97
N ARG A 76 10.22 -8.17 2.87
CA ARG A 76 9.59 -9.39 2.36
C ARG A 76 10.62 -10.48 2.06
N LYS A 77 11.72 -10.14 1.37
CA LYS A 77 12.77 -11.10 1.05
C LYS A 77 13.39 -11.70 2.31
N LEU A 78 13.67 -10.86 3.32
CA LEU A 78 14.18 -11.31 4.61
C LEU A 78 13.23 -12.30 5.30
N ALA A 79 11.92 -12.04 5.27
CA ALA A 79 10.93 -12.96 5.80
C ALA A 79 10.90 -14.31 5.06
N GLU A 80 10.99 -14.30 3.72
CA GLU A 80 11.03 -15.53 2.93
C GLU A 80 12.32 -16.33 3.15
N ASP A 81 13.45 -15.66 3.34
CA ASP A 81 14.70 -16.34 3.63
C ASP A 81 14.69 -16.96 5.04
N ASN A 82 14.12 -16.29 6.05
CA ASN A 82 13.93 -16.87 7.40
C ASN A 82 13.03 -18.11 7.39
N LYS A 83 11.97 -18.14 6.58
CA LYS A 83 11.10 -19.34 6.44
C LYS A 83 11.87 -20.55 5.92
N LYS A 84 12.83 -20.36 5.01
CA LYS A 84 13.64 -21.45 4.46
C LYS A 84 14.52 -22.10 5.53
N TYR A 85 15.03 -21.32 6.48
CA TYR A 85 15.83 -21.85 7.60
C TYR A 85 14.99 -22.55 8.68
N GLY A 86 13.69 -22.23 8.79
CA GLY A 86 12.75 -22.93 9.67
C GLY A 86 12.39 -24.36 9.23
N ILE A 87 12.56 -24.68 7.94
CA ILE A 87 12.26 -26.02 7.37
C ILE A 87 13.40 -27.03 7.59
N LEU A 88 14.62 -26.58 7.92
CA LEU A 88 15.75 -27.49 8.19
C LEU A 88 15.63 -28.22 9.56
N GLY A 89 14.62 -27.87 10.38
CA GLY A 89 14.39 -28.42 11.71
C GLY A 89 13.35 -29.54 11.82
N GLY A 90 12.74 -29.98 10.71
CA GLY A 90 11.85 -31.14 10.76
C GLY A 90 10.94 -31.29 9.54
N GLY A 91 11.19 -32.34 8.76
CA GLY A 91 10.19 -33.13 8.04
C GLY A 91 9.40 -32.45 6.91
N GLU A 92 9.67 -32.94 5.70
CA GLU A 92 8.83 -32.91 4.49
C GLU A 92 8.92 -31.66 3.59
N GLU A 93 9.46 -31.94 2.39
CA GLU A 93 9.52 -31.08 1.23
C GLU A 93 8.13 -30.58 0.82
N PHE A 94 7.91 -29.26 0.91
CA PHE A 94 6.91 -28.60 0.09
C PHE A 94 7.61 -27.77 -0.98
N SER A 95 7.62 -28.32 -2.18
CA SER A 95 7.98 -27.64 -3.43
C SER A 95 7.20 -26.31 -3.53
N PRO A 96 7.84 -25.17 -3.88
CA PRO A 96 7.13 -23.92 -4.10
C PRO A 96 6.28 -24.02 -5.37
N SER A 97 5.08 -24.60 -5.28
CA SER A 97 4.10 -24.46 -6.33
C SER A 97 3.68 -22.99 -6.34
N HIS A 98 4.17 -22.26 -7.34
CA HIS A 98 3.56 -21.02 -7.80
C HIS A 98 2.08 -21.29 -8.07
N GLY A 99 1.23 -21.10 -7.06
CA GLY A 99 -0.21 -21.05 -7.27
C GLY A 99 -0.51 -19.92 -8.25
N PRO A 100 -1.42 -20.10 -9.22
CA PRO A 100 -1.81 -19.01 -10.08
C PRO A 100 -2.43 -17.92 -9.22
N ILE A 101 -1.86 -16.72 -9.28
CA ILE A 101 -2.55 -15.50 -8.89
C ILE A 101 -3.86 -15.50 -9.68
N SER A 102 -4.98 -15.75 -8.98
CA SER A 102 -6.30 -15.55 -9.54
C SER A 102 -6.42 -14.06 -9.84
N THR A 103 -6.13 -13.71 -11.08
CA THR A 103 -6.43 -12.40 -11.62
C THR A 103 -7.94 -12.34 -11.64
N ILE A 104 -8.53 -11.56 -10.72
CA ILE A 104 -9.87 -11.06 -10.94
C ILE A 104 -9.75 -10.17 -12.19
N GLN A 105 -10.00 -10.79 -13.34
CA GLN A 105 -10.31 -10.06 -14.56
C GLN A 105 -11.71 -9.53 -14.36
N ASP A 106 -11.84 -8.23 -14.10
CA ASP A 106 -13.09 -7.53 -14.35
C ASP A 106 -13.35 -7.62 -15.87
N VAL A 107 -14.07 -8.66 -16.27
CA VAL A 107 -14.60 -8.83 -17.62
C VAL A 107 -15.57 -7.68 -17.83
N MET A 108 -15.16 -6.69 -18.60
CA MET A 108 -16.07 -5.74 -19.21
C MET A 108 -17.02 -6.55 -20.08
N SER A 109 -18.23 -6.81 -19.59
CA SER A 109 -19.30 -7.35 -20.42
C SER A 109 -19.78 -6.23 -21.34
N ASP A 110 -19.38 -6.32 -22.61
CA ASP A 110 -19.92 -5.56 -23.72
C ASP A 110 -21.45 -5.75 -23.78
N VAL A 111 -22.20 -4.66 -23.65
CA VAL A 111 -23.63 -4.62 -23.98
C VAL A 111 -23.72 -4.42 -25.48
N GLU A 112 -23.91 -5.52 -26.20
CA GLU A 112 -24.19 -5.53 -27.63
C GLU A 112 -25.66 -5.16 -27.88
N LEU A 113 -25.88 -4.02 -28.52
CA LEU A 113 -27.15 -3.54 -29.06
C LEU A 113 -27.37 -4.12 -30.47
N PRO A 114 -28.56 -4.64 -30.82
CA PRO A 114 -28.87 -4.94 -32.21
C PRO A 114 -29.36 -3.68 -32.94
N GLU A 115 -28.49 -3.21 -33.84
CA GLU A 115 -28.71 -2.73 -35.21
C GLU A 115 -30.11 -2.18 -35.62
N SER A 116 -30.17 -0.88 -35.95
CA SER A 116 -30.60 -0.46 -37.30
C SER A 116 -30.41 1.06 -37.53
N GLY A 117 -29.88 1.41 -38.71
CA GLY A 117 -30.14 2.71 -39.35
C GLY A 117 -29.01 3.75 -39.30
N TYR A 118 -28.22 3.80 -40.40
CA TYR A 118 -27.59 4.97 -41.04
C TYR A 118 -28.27 6.30 -40.64
N TYR A 119 -27.61 7.44 -40.38
CA TYR A 119 -26.85 8.28 -41.33
C TYR A 119 -26.04 9.39 -40.60
N SER A 120 -24.79 9.55 -41.03
CA SER A 120 -24.02 10.78 -41.31
C SER A 120 -24.03 12.04 -40.41
N SER A 121 -22.78 12.43 -40.11
CA SER A 121 -22.21 13.78 -40.21
C SER A 121 -22.04 14.64 -38.95
N SER A 122 -20.77 14.67 -38.51
CA SER A 122 -19.92 15.86 -38.41
C SER A 122 -20.24 16.98 -37.41
N SER A 123 -19.20 17.23 -36.59
CA SER A 123 -18.64 18.54 -36.25
C SER A 123 -18.97 19.18 -34.89
N ARG A 124 -17.96 19.06 -34.00
CA ARG A 124 -17.37 20.06 -33.09
C ARG A 124 -18.05 21.44 -32.99
N ARG A 125 -18.26 21.89 -31.74
CA ARG A 125 -17.94 23.25 -31.20
C ARG A 125 -18.33 23.27 -29.70
N SER A 126 -17.39 23.33 -28.77
CA SER A 126 -16.77 24.53 -28.16
C SER A 126 -17.74 25.63 -27.73
N SER A 127 -17.80 25.78 -26.41
CA SER A 127 -18.25 26.88 -25.54
C SER A 127 -18.45 28.27 -26.15
N ARG A 128 -19.53 28.96 -25.71
CA ARG A 128 -19.49 30.41 -25.47
C ARG A 128 -20.63 30.90 -24.55
N ALA A 129 -20.25 31.87 -23.72
CA ALA A 129 -21.06 32.58 -22.75
C ALA A 129 -21.76 33.82 -23.33
N SER A 130 -22.74 34.31 -22.56
CA SER A 130 -23.17 35.71 -22.40
C SER A 130 -23.86 36.45 -23.55
N SER A 131 -25.12 36.82 -23.35
CA SER A 131 -25.55 38.20 -23.02
C SER A 131 -27.00 38.43 -23.46
N TYR A 132 -27.85 38.87 -22.54
CA TYR A 132 -29.21 39.34 -22.78
C TYR A 132 -29.22 40.84 -23.06
N TYR A 133 -29.66 41.23 -24.27
CA TYR A 133 -30.27 42.51 -24.69
C TYR A 133 -30.90 42.19 -26.06
N GLY A 134 -32.08 42.62 -26.53
CA GLY A 134 -33.06 43.64 -26.17
C GLY A 134 -33.68 44.16 -27.49
N ILE A 135 -35.00 44.40 -27.54
CA ILE A 135 -35.77 45.33 -28.44
C ILE A 135 -35.64 45.04 -29.97
N ASN A 136 -36.70 44.86 -30.77
CA ASN A 136 -37.87 45.73 -31.00
C ASN A 136 -39.02 44.91 -31.62
#